data_AF-A0A9E0T3L8-F1
#
_entry.id   AF-A0A9E0T3L8-F1
#
_cell.length_a   1.000
_cell.length_b   1.000
_cell.length_c   1.000
_cell.angle_alpha   90.00
_cell.angle_beta   90.00
_cell.angle_gamma   90.00
#
_symmetry.space_group_name_H-M   'P 1'
#
loop_
_entity.id
_entity.type
_entity.pdbx_description
1 polymer ?
#
loop_
_entity_poly.entity_id
_entity_poly.type
_entity_poly.pdbx_seq_one_letter_code
_entity_poly.pdbx_strand_id
1 'polypeptide(L)'
;MPISFTIDLSDQDIQRLVQATKPPVLGADKASVDAAIAAATKLIADASKDNVPKFVSERLEKLDRMIAMVHDEGWALEEADSQRVLKALAYFIDPNDFIADDVPVIGFLDDAIMIEVCARELEPELVAYAEFCSFRQEEAGRLGLDPAKVGRAEWLNERRAELHEYMRSARGRDYGEGYGSSSGYKAKTTYVGNAWRPSLFRTS
;
A
#
# COMPACT_ATOMS: atom_id res chain seq x y z
N MET A 1 -23.04 22.22 -7.14
CA MET A 1 -22.68 22.64 -5.77
C MET A 1 -22.16 21.41 -5.05
N PRO A 2 -20.92 21.41 -4.52
CA PRO A 2 -20.41 20.28 -3.76
C PRO A 2 -21.06 20.22 -2.37
N ILE A 3 -21.38 19.00 -1.91
CA ILE A 3 -21.78 18.73 -0.53
C ILE A 3 -20.61 18.00 0.12
N SER A 4 -20.22 18.42 1.32
CA SER A 4 -19.16 17.79 2.10
C SER A 4 -19.75 17.18 3.36
N PHE A 5 -19.41 15.92 3.61
CA PHE A 5 -19.70 15.20 4.85
C PHE A 5 -18.38 14.63 5.38
N THR A 6 -18.18 14.72 6.68
CA THR A 6 -17.00 14.17 7.37
C THR A 6 -17.46 13.00 8.22
N ILE A 7 -16.79 11.86 8.06
CA ILE A 7 -17.05 10.65 8.85
C ILE A 7 -15.80 10.41 9.70
N ASP A 8 -15.95 10.52 11.02
CA ASP A 8 -14.89 10.20 11.97
C ASP A 8 -15.16 8.82 12.55
N LEU A 9 -14.26 7.88 12.30
CA LEU A 9 -14.29 6.53 12.87
C LEU A 9 -13.29 6.47 14.02
N SER A 10 -13.75 6.06 15.21
CA SER A 10 -12.84 5.82 16.33
C SER A 10 -12.05 4.53 16.13
N ASP A 11 -10.95 4.35 16.87
CA ASP A 11 -10.17 3.10 16.83
C ASP A 11 -11.04 1.87 17.15
N GLN A 12 -12.05 2.02 18.02
CA GLN A 12 -12.99 0.96 18.34
C GLN A 12 -13.91 0.63 17.16
N ASP A 13 -14.32 1.64 16.38
CA ASP A 13 -15.16 1.44 15.19
C ASP A 13 -14.35 0.76 14.08
N ILE A 14 -13.09 1.16 13.91
CA ILE A 14 -12.15 0.49 12.99
C ILE A 14 -11.97 -0.97 13.38
N GLN A 15 -11.74 -1.26 14.66
CA GLN A 15 -11.62 -2.65 15.14
C GLN A 15 -12.88 -3.46 14.87
N ARG A 16 -14.08 -2.88 15.04
CA ARG A 16 -15.34 -3.57 14.72
C ARG A 16 -15.48 -3.83 13.22
N LEU A 17 -15.12 -2.88 12.37
CA LEU A 17 -15.11 -3.07 10.91
C LEU A 17 -14.16 -4.20 10.51
N VAL A 18 -12.94 -4.18 11.04
CA VAL A 18 -11.90 -5.20 10.82
C VAL A 18 -12.33 -6.58 11.33
N GLN A 19 -13.12 -6.65 12.40
CA GLN A 19 -13.67 -7.92 12.91
C GLN A 19 -14.86 -8.43 12.10
N ALA A 20 -15.66 -7.51 11.55
CA ALA A 20 -16.82 -7.84 10.72
C ALA A 20 -16.39 -8.39 9.35
N THR A 21 -15.27 -7.92 8.81
CA THR A 21 -14.62 -8.50 7.64
C THR A 21 -13.72 -9.65 8.09
N LYS A 22 -14.03 -10.88 7.69
CA LYS A 22 -13.15 -12.03 7.88
C LYS A 22 -12.41 -12.30 6.58
N PRO A 23 -11.23 -11.68 6.36
CA PRO A 23 -10.48 -11.95 5.14
C PRO A 23 -10.05 -13.43 5.13
N PRO A 24 -9.99 -14.05 3.94
CA PRO A 24 -9.40 -15.37 3.82
C PRO A 24 -7.95 -15.37 4.33
N VAL A 25 -7.55 -16.43 5.00
CA VAL A 25 -6.14 -16.61 5.39
C VAL A 25 -5.37 -16.97 4.13
N LEU A 26 -4.56 -16.02 3.64
CA LEU A 26 -3.66 -16.23 2.52
C LEU A 26 -2.31 -16.76 2.99
N GLY A 27 -1.75 -17.68 2.20
CA GLY A 27 -0.35 -18.07 2.32
C GLY A 27 0.58 -17.03 1.69
N ALA A 28 1.87 -17.12 2.01
CA ALA A 28 2.93 -16.37 1.33
C ALA A 28 3.27 -16.93 -0.07
N ASP A 29 2.48 -17.88 -0.56
CA ASP A 29 2.74 -18.58 -1.80
C ASP A 29 2.34 -17.71 -3.00
N LYS A 30 3.01 -17.94 -4.13
CA LYS A 30 2.79 -17.16 -5.35
C LYS A 30 1.34 -17.16 -5.81
N ALA A 31 0.61 -18.26 -5.61
CA ALA A 31 -0.80 -18.34 -6.01
C ALA A 31 -1.69 -17.40 -5.19
N SER A 32 -1.44 -17.28 -3.87
CA SER A 32 -2.15 -16.33 -3.02
C SER A 32 -1.81 -14.88 -3.37
N VAL A 33 -0.54 -14.60 -3.70
CA VAL A 33 -0.09 -13.29 -4.19
C VAL A 33 -0.80 -12.93 -5.48
N ASP A 34 -0.81 -13.83 -6.46
CA ASP A 34 -1.43 -13.61 -7.76
C ASP A 34 -2.95 -13.41 -7.64
N ALA A 35 -3.61 -14.15 -6.74
CA ALA A 35 -5.04 -13.99 -6.45
C ALA A 35 -5.35 -12.63 -5.80
N ALA A 36 -4.55 -12.20 -4.83
CA ALA A 36 -4.66 -10.90 -4.17
C ALA A 36 -4.54 -9.75 -5.19
N ILE A 37 -3.55 -9.86 -6.07
CA ILE A 37 -3.30 -8.89 -7.12
C ILE A 37 -4.45 -8.88 -8.13
N ALA A 38 -4.92 -10.05 -8.58
CA ALA A 38 -6.00 -10.15 -9.55
C ALA A 38 -7.28 -9.49 -9.02
N ALA A 39 -7.60 -9.71 -7.75
CA ALA A 39 -8.79 -9.12 -7.12
C ALA A 39 -8.65 -7.61 -6.94
N ALA A 40 -7.52 -7.13 -6.43
CA ALA A 40 -7.26 -5.71 -6.27
C ALA A 40 -7.19 -4.98 -7.64
N THR A 41 -6.65 -5.63 -8.67
CA THR A 41 -6.64 -5.10 -10.05
C THR A 41 -8.04 -5.03 -10.63
N LYS A 42 -8.89 -6.02 -10.36
CA LYS A 42 -10.29 -6.03 -10.78
C LYS A 42 -11.04 -4.87 -10.13
N LEU A 43 -10.88 -4.67 -8.82
CA LEU A 43 -11.47 -3.55 -8.07
C LEU A 43 -11.07 -2.20 -8.68
N ILE A 44 -9.78 -2.02 -8.97
CA ILE A 44 -9.27 -0.82 -9.66
C ILE A 44 -9.91 -0.65 -11.04
N ALA A 45 -10.03 -1.73 -11.83
CA ALA A 45 -10.59 -1.69 -13.17
C ALA A 45 -12.10 -1.40 -13.18
N ASP A 46 -12.83 -1.91 -12.19
CA ASP A 46 -14.27 -1.70 -12.04
C ASP A 46 -14.55 -0.26 -11.56
N ALA A 47 -13.84 0.21 -10.53
CA ALA A 47 -13.93 1.60 -10.08
C ALA A 47 -13.55 2.63 -11.16
N SER A 48 -12.61 2.29 -12.06
CA SER A 48 -12.20 3.18 -13.15
C SER A 48 -13.31 3.41 -14.21
N LYS A 49 -14.32 2.52 -14.30
CA LYS A 49 -15.42 2.65 -15.27
C LYS A 49 -16.48 3.67 -14.83
N ASP A 50 -16.68 3.83 -13.53
CA ASP A 50 -17.85 4.53 -12.96
C ASP A 50 -17.61 5.98 -12.55
N ASN A 51 -16.51 6.60 -13.02
CA ASN A 51 -16.14 7.98 -12.69
C ASN A 51 -16.22 8.23 -11.17
N VAL A 52 -15.52 7.37 -10.42
CA VAL A 52 -15.56 7.36 -8.95
C VAL A 52 -15.13 8.70 -8.36
N PRO A 53 -15.70 9.08 -7.20
CA PRO A 53 -15.29 10.30 -6.50
C PRO A 53 -13.80 10.32 -6.19
N LYS A 54 -13.23 11.53 -6.14
CA LYS A 54 -11.79 11.75 -5.87
C LYS A 54 -11.30 11.06 -4.58
N PHE A 55 -12.16 10.96 -3.56
CA PHE A 55 -11.76 10.30 -2.32
C PHE A 55 -11.46 8.82 -2.54
N VAL A 56 -12.25 8.11 -3.36
CA VAL A 56 -12.04 6.70 -3.71
C VAL A 56 -10.76 6.55 -4.53
N SER A 57 -10.59 7.39 -5.57
CA SER A 57 -9.42 7.30 -6.45
C SER A 57 -8.10 7.47 -5.68
N GLU A 58 -8.03 8.40 -4.72
CA GLU A 58 -6.85 8.58 -3.86
C GLU A 58 -6.51 7.33 -3.03
N ARG A 59 -7.51 6.53 -2.64
CA ARG A 59 -7.27 5.27 -1.90
C ARG A 59 -6.91 4.15 -2.85
N LEU A 60 -7.54 4.05 -4.03
CA LEU A 60 -7.12 3.09 -5.06
C LEU A 60 -5.65 3.28 -5.45
N GLU A 61 -5.14 4.51 -5.48
CA GLU A 61 -3.70 4.77 -5.68
C GLU A 61 -2.82 4.20 -4.55
N LYS A 62 -3.31 4.17 -3.30
CA LYS A 62 -2.59 3.52 -2.19
C LYS A 62 -2.59 2.00 -2.35
N LEU A 63 -3.72 1.43 -2.79
CA LEU A 63 -3.82 0.00 -3.10
C LEU A 63 -2.85 -0.41 -4.22
N ASP A 64 -2.77 0.39 -5.29
CA ASP A 64 -1.78 0.21 -6.37
C ASP A 64 -0.34 0.20 -5.85
N ARG A 65 -0.01 1.06 -4.88
CA ARG A 65 1.32 1.06 -4.25
C ARG A 65 1.60 -0.22 -3.47
N MET A 66 0.61 -0.74 -2.75
CA MET A 66 0.75 -2.01 -2.03
C MET A 66 1.01 -3.17 -3.01
N ILE A 67 0.28 -3.21 -4.12
CA ILE A 67 0.49 -4.21 -5.19
C ILE A 67 1.88 -4.07 -5.81
N ALA A 68 2.26 -2.84 -6.19
CA ALA A 68 3.56 -2.56 -6.79
C ALA A 68 4.71 -3.01 -5.88
N MET A 69 4.58 -2.77 -4.57
CA MET A 69 5.57 -3.16 -3.57
C MET A 69 5.77 -4.69 -3.51
N VAL A 70 4.69 -5.48 -3.61
CA VAL A 70 4.77 -6.95 -3.58
C VAL A 70 5.40 -7.51 -4.87
N HIS A 71 5.16 -6.86 -6.01
CA HIS A 71 5.65 -7.33 -7.32
C HIS A 71 7.06 -6.83 -7.66
N ASP A 72 7.58 -5.80 -6.98
CA ASP A 72 8.88 -5.20 -7.30
C ASP A 72 10.04 -6.15 -6.96
N GLU A 73 10.55 -6.84 -7.99
CA GLU A 73 11.71 -7.74 -7.86
C GLU A 73 12.98 -7.04 -7.34
N GLY A 74 13.10 -5.72 -7.55
CA GLY A 74 14.20 -4.92 -7.01
C GLY A 74 14.07 -4.74 -5.49
N TRP A 75 12.85 -4.53 -5.01
CA TRP A 75 12.53 -4.38 -3.59
C TRP A 75 12.64 -5.70 -2.83
N ALA A 76 12.24 -6.81 -3.46
CA ALA A 76 12.40 -8.18 -2.96
C ALA A 76 12.07 -8.32 -1.45
N LEU A 77 10.81 -8.10 -1.10
CA LEU A 77 10.31 -8.22 0.27
C LEU A 77 10.68 -9.57 0.90
N GLU A 78 11.16 -9.52 2.15
CA GLU A 78 11.34 -10.71 2.96
C GLU A 78 9.98 -11.41 3.19
N GLU A 79 9.99 -12.73 3.35
CA GLU A 79 8.77 -13.54 3.43
C GLU A 79 7.81 -13.08 4.55
N ALA A 80 8.36 -12.70 5.71
CA ALA A 80 7.59 -12.22 6.84
C ALA A 80 6.87 -10.88 6.58
N ASP A 81 7.48 -10.01 5.76
CA ASP A 81 6.92 -8.70 5.43
C ASP A 81 5.94 -8.84 4.27
N SER A 82 6.24 -9.70 3.29
CA SER A 82 5.30 -10.08 2.22
C SER A 82 4.00 -10.66 2.78
N GLN A 83 4.07 -11.56 3.77
CA GLN A 83 2.87 -12.12 4.42
C GLN A 83 1.96 -11.05 5.03
N ARG A 84 2.53 -9.97 5.60
CA ARG A 84 1.73 -8.88 6.18
C ARG A 84 0.99 -8.11 5.10
N VAL A 85 1.68 -7.77 4.03
CA VAL A 85 1.07 -7.07 2.89
C VAL A 85 -0.01 -7.93 2.25
N LEU A 86 0.23 -9.24 2.11
CA LEU A 86 -0.77 -10.18 1.60
C LEU A 86 -1.98 -10.30 2.52
N LYS A 87 -1.79 -10.29 3.84
CA LYS A 87 -2.91 -10.28 4.79
C LYS A 87 -3.78 -9.03 4.63
N ALA A 88 -3.16 -7.88 4.37
CA ALA A 88 -3.91 -6.66 4.05
C ALA A 88 -4.61 -6.74 2.69
N LEU A 89 -3.98 -7.34 1.68
CA LEU A 89 -4.61 -7.51 0.37
C LEU A 89 -5.70 -8.59 0.36
N ALA A 90 -5.69 -9.52 1.33
CA ALA A 90 -6.70 -10.57 1.46
C ALA A 90 -8.11 -10.01 1.65
N TYR A 91 -8.25 -8.81 2.21
CA TYR A 91 -9.53 -8.13 2.34
C TYR A 91 -10.22 -7.89 0.99
N PHE A 92 -9.47 -7.79 -0.10
CA PHE A 92 -10.01 -7.50 -1.44
C PHE A 92 -10.26 -8.76 -2.28
N ILE A 93 -9.94 -9.96 -1.80
CA ILE A 93 -10.09 -11.21 -2.57
C ILE A 93 -11.50 -11.78 -2.52
N ASP A 94 -12.12 -11.74 -1.34
CA ASP A 94 -13.50 -12.17 -1.13
C ASP A 94 -14.25 -11.01 -0.50
N PRO A 95 -14.69 -10.05 -1.32
CA PRO A 95 -15.37 -8.86 -0.86
C PRO A 95 -16.77 -9.29 -0.42
N ASN A 96 -16.95 -9.53 0.88
CA ASN A 96 -18.28 -9.51 1.45
C ASN A 96 -18.62 -8.04 1.70
N ASP A 97 -18.90 -7.31 0.62
CA ASP A 97 -19.06 -5.87 0.63
C ASP A 97 -20.24 -5.46 1.51
N PHE A 98 -20.02 -4.42 2.30
CA PHE A 98 -21.10 -3.81 3.08
C PHE A 98 -22.02 -2.98 2.18
N ILE A 99 -21.50 -2.49 1.05
CA ILE A 99 -22.21 -1.71 0.05
C ILE A 99 -22.01 -2.38 -1.31
N ALA A 100 -23.08 -2.64 -2.06
CA ALA A 100 -22.93 -3.20 -3.39
C ALA A 100 -22.26 -2.20 -4.35
N ASP A 101 -21.30 -2.68 -5.13
CA ASP A 101 -20.53 -1.88 -6.11
C ASP A 101 -21.40 -1.11 -7.11
N ASP A 102 -22.58 -1.65 -7.44
CA ASP A 102 -23.51 -1.05 -8.40
C ASP A 102 -24.23 0.19 -7.86
N VAL A 103 -24.09 0.50 -6.57
CA VAL A 103 -24.67 1.68 -5.96
C VAL A 103 -23.91 2.94 -6.42
N PRO A 104 -24.55 3.86 -7.16
CA PRO A 104 -23.87 5.03 -7.69
C PRO A 104 -23.22 5.87 -6.58
N VAL A 105 -22.01 6.36 -6.84
CA VAL A 105 -21.22 7.28 -5.98
C VAL A 105 -20.68 6.65 -4.69
N ILE A 106 -21.37 5.69 -4.08
CA ILE A 106 -21.02 5.15 -2.75
C ILE A 106 -20.64 3.67 -2.72
N GLY A 107 -20.76 2.94 -3.83
CA GLY A 107 -20.44 1.50 -3.92
C GLY A 107 -19.09 1.15 -3.29
N PHE A 108 -18.03 1.84 -3.72
CA PHE A 108 -16.65 1.61 -3.26
C PHE A 108 -16.26 2.34 -1.96
N LEU A 109 -17.22 2.80 -1.16
CA LEU A 109 -16.92 3.57 0.05
C LEU A 109 -16.29 2.69 1.15
N ASP A 110 -16.80 1.49 1.34
CA ASP A 110 -16.26 0.50 2.27
C ASP A 110 -14.86 0.02 1.85
N ASP A 111 -14.65 -0.23 0.56
CA ASP A 111 -13.32 -0.49 0.01
C ASP A 111 -12.35 0.65 0.30
N ALA A 112 -12.76 1.89 0.06
CA ALA A 112 -11.91 3.05 0.35
C ALA A 112 -11.57 3.15 1.84
N ILE A 113 -12.50 2.82 2.74
CA ILE A 113 -12.24 2.76 4.18
C ILE A 113 -11.24 1.64 4.48
N MET A 114 -11.43 0.45 3.92
CA MET A 114 -10.55 -0.70 4.17
C MET A 114 -9.13 -0.46 3.65
N ILE A 115 -8.99 0.13 2.46
CA ILE A 115 -7.70 0.54 1.91
C ILE A 115 -7.00 1.55 2.84
N GLU A 116 -7.74 2.51 3.41
CA GLU A 116 -7.17 3.47 4.35
C GLU A 116 -6.68 2.79 5.64
N VAL A 117 -7.43 1.82 6.16
CA VAL A 117 -7.03 1.02 7.33
C VAL A 117 -5.76 0.23 7.03
N CYS A 118 -5.72 -0.49 5.90
CA CYS A 118 -4.54 -1.23 5.47
C CYS A 118 -3.33 -0.31 5.23
N ALA A 119 -3.54 0.89 4.68
CA ALA A 119 -2.46 1.85 4.43
C ALA A 119 -1.87 2.43 5.72
N ARG A 120 -2.68 2.54 6.78
CA ARG A 120 -2.19 2.92 8.11
C ARG A 120 -1.43 1.79 8.79
N GLU A 121 -1.91 0.55 8.65
CA GLU A 121 -1.22 -0.63 9.21
C GLU A 121 0.14 -0.87 8.53
N LEU A 122 0.20 -0.68 7.21
CA LEU A 122 1.42 -0.85 6.39
C LEU A 122 2.19 0.47 6.20
N GLU A 123 1.98 1.44 7.09
CA GLU A 123 2.60 2.76 6.96
C GLU A 123 4.14 2.68 6.83
N PRO A 124 4.87 1.95 7.71
CA PRO A 124 6.32 1.80 7.59
C PRO A 124 6.78 1.19 6.27
N GLU A 125 6.06 0.18 5.79
CA GLU A 125 6.33 -0.52 4.54
C GLU A 125 6.17 0.40 3.33
N LEU A 126 5.09 1.19 3.33
CA LEU A 126 4.83 2.17 2.28
C LEU A 126 5.86 3.31 2.29
N VAL A 127 6.38 3.75 3.46
CA VAL A 127 7.46 4.77 3.54
C VAL A 127 8.69 4.21 2.85
N ALA A 128 9.10 3.04 3.32
CA ALA A 128 10.33 2.39 2.91
C ALA A 128 10.33 2.13 1.40
N TYR A 129 9.21 1.65 0.87
CA TYR A 129 9.07 1.40 -0.56
C TYR A 129 9.10 2.69 -1.40
N ALA A 130 8.44 3.76 -0.95
CA ALA A 130 8.47 5.05 -1.64
C ALA A 130 9.89 5.65 -1.67
N GLU A 131 10.63 5.52 -0.57
CA GLU A 131 12.03 5.96 -0.46
C GLU A 131 12.95 5.14 -1.37
N PHE A 132 12.75 3.82 -1.43
CA PHE A 132 13.45 2.93 -2.36
C PHE A 132 13.21 3.32 -3.82
N CYS A 133 11.96 3.56 -4.21
CA CYS A 133 11.61 3.96 -5.58
C CYS A 133 12.26 5.30 -5.95
N SER A 134 12.25 6.27 -5.03
CA SER A 134 12.85 7.59 -5.23
C SER A 134 14.36 7.47 -5.44
N PHE A 135 15.04 6.72 -4.58
CA PHE A 135 16.47 6.46 -4.69
C PHE A 135 16.84 5.75 -6.01
N ARG A 136 16.06 4.72 -6.39
CA ARG A 136 16.24 4.02 -7.67
C ARG A 136 16.13 4.98 -8.85
N GLN A 137 15.15 5.88 -8.85
CA GLN A 137 14.96 6.84 -9.94
C GLN A 137 16.09 7.86 -10.03
N GLU A 138 16.54 8.41 -8.90
CA GLU A 138 17.62 9.38 -8.85
C GLU A 138 18.93 8.77 -9.36
N GLU A 139 19.33 7.61 -8.85
CA GLU A 139 20.58 6.97 -9.24
C GLU A 139 20.54 6.42 -10.67
N ALA A 140 19.40 5.87 -11.12
CA ALA A 140 19.23 5.49 -12.52
C ALA A 140 19.40 6.71 -13.45
N GLY A 141 18.81 7.85 -13.07
CA GLY A 141 18.97 9.11 -13.79
C GLY A 141 20.43 9.57 -13.87
N ARG A 142 21.20 9.45 -12.78
CA ARG A 142 22.64 9.77 -12.75
C ARG A 142 23.47 8.86 -13.65
N LEU A 143 23.08 7.60 -13.76
CA LEU A 143 23.75 6.60 -14.60
C LEU A 143 23.24 6.58 -16.06
N GLY A 144 22.23 7.40 -16.40
CA GLY A 144 21.60 7.39 -17.71
C GLY A 144 20.83 6.08 -18.00
N LEU A 145 20.44 5.36 -16.96
CA LEU A 145 19.67 4.12 -17.02
C LEU A 145 18.18 4.40 -16.86
N ASP A 146 17.36 3.55 -17.46
CA ASP A 146 15.91 3.55 -17.26
C ASP A 146 15.59 2.90 -15.90
N PRO A 147 14.97 3.62 -14.93
CA PRO A 147 14.58 3.07 -13.63
C PRO A 147 13.78 1.76 -13.75
N ALA A 148 13.03 1.59 -14.85
CA ALA A 148 12.23 0.41 -15.11
C ALA A 148 13.04 -0.86 -15.41
N LYS A 149 14.28 -0.67 -15.85
CA LYS A 149 15.21 -1.75 -16.21
C LYS A 149 16.26 -2.00 -15.12
N VAL A 150 16.27 -1.16 -14.09
CA VAL A 150 17.09 -1.34 -12.90
C VAL A 150 16.35 -2.31 -11.97
N GLY A 151 16.55 -3.61 -12.21
CA GLY A 151 16.06 -4.69 -11.34
C GLY A 151 16.87 -4.77 -10.05
N ARG A 152 17.44 -5.94 -9.75
CA ARG A 152 18.33 -6.15 -8.58
C ARG A 152 19.76 -5.66 -8.86
N ALA A 153 19.93 -4.36 -9.06
CA ALA A 153 21.27 -3.79 -9.19
C ALA A 153 22.01 -3.81 -7.85
N GLU A 154 23.31 -4.13 -7.85
CA GLU A 154 24.11 -4.28 -6.62
C GLU A 154 24.13 -3.02 -5.75
N TRP A 155 24.12 -1.83 -6.37
CA TRP A 155 24.10 -0.55 -5.66
C TRP A 155 22.76 -0.23 -4.97
N LEU A 156 21.69 -0.98 -5.28
CA LEU A 156 20.42 -0.90 -4.55
C LEU A 156 20.43 -1.76 -3.27
N ASN A 157 21.36 -2.72 -3.14
CA ASN A 157 21.34 -3.70 -2.05
C ASN A 157 21.52 -3.05 -0.68
N GLU A 158 22.47 -2.12 -0.54
CA GLU A 158 22.75 -1.42 0.73
C GLU A 158 21.55 -0.58 1.17
N ARG A 159 21.01 0.23 0.26
CA ARG A 159 19.84 1.07 0.54
C ARG A 159 18.60 0.24 0.85
N ARG A 160 18.40 -0.86 0.13
CA ARG A 160 17.31 -1.82 0.42
C ARG A 160 17.46 -2.38 1.83
N ALA A 161 18.65 -2.86 2.22
CA ALA A 161 18.88 -3.45 3.53
C ALA A 161 18.60 -2.45 4.68
N GLU A 162 19.03 -1.19 4.51
CA GLU A 162 18.74 -0.11 5.46
C GLU A 162 17.23 0.11 5.64
N LEU A 163 16.48 0.13 4.53
CA LEU A 163 15.03 0.36 4.57
C LEU A 163 14.26 -0.85 5.14
N HIS A 164 14.71 -2.09 4.90
CA HIS A 164 14.17 -3.28 5.58
C HIS A 164 14.40 -3.23 7.10
N GLU A 165 15.58 -2.78 7.54
CA GLU A 165 15.87 -2.58 8.95
C GLU A 165 14.99 -1.46 9.54
N TYR A 166 14.77 -0.37 8.81
CA TYR A 166 13.83 0.67 9.22
C TYR A 166 12.43 0.10 9.46
N MET A 167 11.88 -0.69 8.53
CA MET A 167 10.58 -1.34 8.69
C MET A 167 10.54 -2.21 9.95
N ARG A 168 11.58 -3.00 10.23
CA ARG A 168 11.71 -3.79 11.47
C ARG A 168 11.72 -2.92 12.72
N SER A 169 12.49 -1.83 12.71
CA SER A 169 12.63 -0.93 13.85
C SER A 169 11.39 -0.08 14.14
N ALA A 170 10.65 0.32 13.11
CA ALA A 170 9.42 1.09 13.23
C ALA A 170 8.33 0.24 13.90
N ARG A 171 8.26 -1.05 13.54
CA ARG A 171 7.37 -2.04 14.17
C ARG A 171 7.65 -2.24 15.66
N GLY A 172 8.93 -2.26 16.05
CA GLY A 172 9.32 -2.43 17.45
C GLY A 172 8.92 -1.26 18.36
N ARG A 173 8.69 -0.07 17.80
CA ARG A 173 8.31 1.12 18.56
C ARG A 173 6.81 1.20 18.84
N ASP A 174 5.96 0.59 18.02
CA ASP A 174 4.50 0.61 18.21
C ASP A 174 4.04 -0.32 19.34
N TYR A 175 4.89 -1.28 19.74
CA TYR A 175 4.69 -2.17 20.90
C TYR A 175 5.43 -1.70 22.18
N GLY A 176 6.17 -0.59 22.13
CA GLY A 176 7.06 -0.14 23.20
C GLY A 176 6.79 1.29 23.65
N GLU A 177 5.89 1.46 24.61
CA GLU A 177 5.73 2.70 25.36
C GLU A 177 7.04 3.03 26.11
N GLY A 178 7.71 4.14 25.76
CA GLY A 178 8.64 4.83 26.67
C GLY A 178 10.09 5.07 26.19
N TYR A 179 10.43 6.36 26.18
CA TYR A 179 11.78 6.97 26.26
C TYR A 179 12.71 6.96 25.03
N GLY A 180 12.97 8.17 24.50
CA GLY A 180 14.21 8.49 23.78
C GLY A 180 14.04 8.89 22.31
N SER A 181 13.32 9.96 22.02
CA SER A 181 13.29 10.53 20.66
C SER A 181 14.51 11.43 20.44
N SER A 182 15.57 10.86 19.88
CA SER A 182 16.66 11.60 19.23
C SER A 182 17.18 10.79 18.04
N SER A 183 16.49 10.90 16.90
CA SER A 183 17.12 10.76 15.58
C SER A 183 16.25 11.49 14.56
N GLY A 184 16.87 12.41 13.82
CA GLY A 184 16.26 13.48 13.05
C GLY A 184 15.58 13.08 11.75
N TYR A 185 14.85 11.97 11.72
CA TYR A 185 13.99 11.63 10.59
C TYR A 185 12.60 12.21 10.85
N LYS A 186 12.45 13.53 10.65
CA LYS A 186 11.14 14.09 10.31
C LYS A 186 10.82 13.62 8.89
N ALA A 187 10.33 12.39 8.78
CA ALA A 187 9.66 11.93 7.57
C ALA A 187 8.50 12.90 7.33
N LYS A 188 8.63 13.75 6.32
CA LYS A 188 7.49 14.47 5.78
C LYS A 188 6.57 13.39 5.23
N THR A 189 5.56 13.02 5.99
CA THR A 189 4.51 12.04 5.66
C THR A 189 3.91 12.36 4.31
N THR A 190 4.54 11.84 3.26
CA THR A 190 4.07 11.94 1.89
C THR A 190 4.48 10.65 1.21
N TYR A 191 3.70 9.60 1.42
CA TYR A 191 3.73 8.36 0.62
C TYR A 191 3.45 8.61 -0.87
N VAL A 192 3.18 9.86 -1.24
CA VAL A 192 2.73 10.34 -2.55
C VAL A 192 3.90 10.71 -3.48
N GLY A 193 5.06 10.09 -3.30
CA GLY A 193 6.17 10.25 -4.24
C GLY A 193 5.76 9.79 -5.65
N ASN A 194 5.95 10.64 -6.66
CA ASN A 194 5.81 10.31 -8.08
C ASN A 194 7.00 9.48 -8.61
N ALA A 195 7.67 8.75 -7.70
CA ALA A 195 8.81 7.95 -8.07
C ALA A 195 8.39 6.76 -8.94
N TRP A 196 9.24 6.37 -9.89
CA TRP A 196 8.95 5.25 -10.78
C TRP A 196 8.74 3.96 -9.97
N ARG A 197 7.57 3.34 -10.18
CA ARG A 197 7.17 2.06 -9.62
C ARG A 197 6.44 1.23 -10.69
N PRO A 198 6.37 -0.10 -10.55
CA PRO A 198 5.50 -0.94 -11.37
C PRO A 198 4.03 -0.67 -10.99
N SER A 199 3.46 0.46 -11.44
CA SER A 199 2.05 0.79 -11.21
C SER A 199 1.16 0.24 -12.32
N LEU A 200 -0.05 -0.15 -11.94
CA LEU A 200 -1.16 -0.42 -12.84
C LEU A 200 -1.85 0.88 -13.27
N PHE A 201 -1.78 1.93 -12.44
CA PHE A 201 -2.10 3.29 -12.85
C PHE A 201 -0.97 3.88 -13.69
N ARG A 202 -1.16 4.01 -15.01
CA ARG A 202 -0.55 5.12 -15.75
C ARG A 202 -1.45 6.32 -15.55
N THR A 203 -1.15 7.15 -14.56
CA THR A 203 -1.68 8.52 -14.57
C THR A 203 -1.12 9.20 -15.82
N SER A 204 -2.01 9.48 -16.77
CA SER A 204 -1.76 10.35 -17.92
C SER A 204 -1.52 11.78 -17.47
#